data_AF-A0A3Q2NRB3-F1
#
_entry.id   AF-A0A3Q2NRB3-F1
#
_cell.length_a   1.000
_cell.length_b   1.000
_cell.length_c   1.000
_cell.angle_alpha   90.00
_cell.angle_beta   90.00
_cell.angle_gamma   90.00
#
_symmetry.space_group_name_H-M   'P 1'
#
loop_
_entity.id
_entity.type
_entity.pdbx_description
1 polymer ?
#
loop_
_entity_poly.entity_id
_entity_poly.type
_entity_poly.pdbx_seq_one_letter_code
_entity_poly.pdbx_strand_id
1 'polypeptide(L)'
;MIHHYSDVLGYLDLHNATASDLVLQDCSLTVGCLSCSQEIPVENVFYGQTKEFNCESCHSKLSILAESTRFQYIQPRTSSKTGPSAVAYKTIRDPAVQKGKPLPDKGTCKHYKQSHRWLRFPCCGRAYACDVCHDENQDHPMELATRMICGFCAKEQPYGNGKPCTSCGSMMTRGTRTSHWEGGLGCRNKVKMCRNDRQKYANTNKTVSRKAASEKK
;
A
#
# COMPACT_ATOMS: atom_id res chain seq x y z
N MET A 1 19.83 12.51 -9.98
CA MET A 1 18.63 13.20 -10.50
C MET A 1 17.43 12.80 -9.67
N ILE A 2 16.77 13.76 -9.03
CA ILE A 2 15.52 13.52 -8.28
C ILE A 2 14.36 13.60 -9.26
N HIS A 3 13.53 12.56 -9.31
CA HIS A 3 12.29 12.56 -10.09
C HIS A 3 11.11 12.95 -9.19
N HIS A 4 10.02 13.47 -9.77
CA HIS A 4 8.80 13.85 -9.04
C HIS A 4 8.22 12.75 -8.12
N TYR A 5 8.55 11.47 -8.39
CA TYR A 5 8.08 10.32 -7.62
C TYR A 5 9.16 9.66 -6.74
N SER A 6 10.31 10.31 -6.57
CA SER A 6 11.43 9.82 -5.76
C SER A 6 11.91 10.93 -4.84
N ASP A 7 12.02 10.63 -3.56
CA ASP A 7 12.63 11.47 -2.53
C ASP A 7 14.13 11.17 -2.33
N VAL A 8 14.68 10.21 -3.09
CA VAL A 8 16.09 9.83 -3.02
C VAL A 8 16.93 10.70 -3.96
N LEU A 9 17.85 11.48 -3.37
CA LEU A 9 18.84 12.30 -4.10
C LEU A 9 19.90 11.43 -4.80
N GLY A 10 20.43 10.43 -4.10
CA GLY A 10 21.50 9.56 -4.59
C GLY A 10 22.06 8.65 -3.49
N TYR A 11 23.15 7.96 -3.82
CA TYR A 11 23.91 7.10 -2.92
C TYR A 11 25.33 7.66 -2.75
N LEU A 12 25.88 7.51 -1.55
CA LEU A 12 27.25 7.93 -1.21
C LEU A 12 28.03 6.70 -0.76
N ASP A 13 29.07 6.34 -1.51
CA ASP A 13 30.05 5.35 -1.10
C ASP A 13 31.23 6.08 -0.47
N LEU A 14 31.30 6.05 0.87
CA LEU A 14 32.29 6.76 1.66
C LEU A 14 33.29 5.77 2.28
N HIS A 15 34.58 6.08 2.20
CA HIS A 15 35.64 5.36 2.89
C HIS A 15 36.22 6.24 4.01
N ASN A 16 36.18 5.76 5.26
CA ASN A 16 36.64 6.51 6.45
C ASN A 16 36.04 7.92 6.60
N ALA A 17 34.84 8.14 6.07
CA ALA A 17 34.11 9.39 6.16
C ALA A 17 32.63 9.11 6.43
N THR A 18 31.96 10.06 7.09
CA THR A 18 30.52 10.00 7.37
C THR A 18 29.87 11.28 6.89
N ALA A 19 28.78 11.17 6.14
CA ALA A 19 27.98 12.33 5.77
C ALA A 19 27.24 12.86 7.01
N SER A 20 27.48 14.13 7.35
CA SER A 20 26.89 14.78 8.52
C SER A 20 25.72 15.68 8.14
N ASP A 21 25.87 16.50 7.09
CA ASP A 21 24.87 17.47 6.67
C ASP A 21 24.94 17.73 5.15
N LEU A 22 23.84 18.21 4.57
CA LEU A 22 23.76 18.69 3.19
C LEU A 22 23.32 20.16 3.22
N VAL A 23 24.24 21.08 2.96
CA VAL A 23 23.91 22.51 2.95
C VAL A 23 23.44 22.90 1.55
N LEU A 24 22.12 23.03 1.34
CA LEU A 24 21.56 23.36 0.02
C LEU A 24 22.02 24.71 -0.55
N GLN A 25 22.43 25.65 0.31
CA GLN A 25 22.95 26.95 -0.11
C GLN A 25 24.29 26.82 -0.85
N ASP A 26 25.10 25.83 -0.48
CA ASP A 26 26.42 25.57 -1.06
C ASP A 26 26.36 24.58 -2.23
N CYS A 27 25.15 24.16 -2.62
CA CYS A 27 24.94 23.20 -3.71
C CYS A 27 24.63 23.89 -5.03
N SER A 28 25.31 23.49 -6.10
CA SER A 28 24.92 23.81 -7.48
C SER A 28 23.81 22.85 -7.93
N LEU A 29 22.55 23.30 -7.89
CA LEU A 29 21.40 22.49 -8.28
C LEU A 29 20.95 22.85 -9.70
N THR A 30 20.48 21.84 -10.43
CA THR A 30 19.87 22.02 -11.76
C THR A 30 18.49 21.39 -11.76
N VAL A 31 17.49 22.14 -12.23
CA VAL A 31 16.09 21.71 -12.30
C VAL A 31 15.67 21.57 -13.76
N GLY A 32 15.11 20.41 -14.11
CA GLY A 32 14.53 20.18 -15.43
C GLY A 32 13.06 20.63 -15.50
N CYS A 33 12.70 21.42 -16.50
CA CYS A 33 11.31 21.77 -16.79
C CYS A 33 10.59 20.56 -17.41
N LEU A 34 9.49 20.08 -16.81
CA LEU A 34 8.73 18.94 -17.35
C LEU A 34 7.98 19.26 -18.65
N SER A 35 7.76 20.55 -18.97
CA SER A 35 7.02 20.94 -20.18
C SER A 35 7.90 21.03 -21.41
N CYS A 36 9.13 21.52 -21.30
CA CYS A 36 10.04 21.70 -22.44
C CYS A 36 11.37 20.94 -22.32
N SER A 37 11.56 20.19 -21.23
CA SER A 37 12.78 19.41 -20.93
C SER A 37 14.07 20.23 -20.87
N GLN A 38 13.99 21.54 -20.71
CA GLN A 38 15.16 22.39 -20.51
C GLN A 38 15.61 22.39 -19.06
N GLU A 39 16.93 22.39 -18.88
CA GLU A 39 17.60 22.40 -17.59
C GLU A 39 17.92 23.84 -17.17
N ILE A 40 17.64 24.17 -15.92
CA ILE A 40 17.80 25.52 -15.37
C ILE A 40 18.63 25.42 -14.10
N PRO A 41 19.77 26.13 -14.00
CA PRO A 41 20.53 26.20 -12.77
C PRO A 41 19.73 26.98 -11.71
N VAL A 42 19.73 26.47 -10.48
CA VAL A 42 19.05 27.08 -9.34
C VAL A 42 20.02 27.19 -8.17
N GLU A 43 20.29 28.42 -7.78
CA GLU A 43 21.10 28.75 -6.60
C GLU A 43 20.20 29.06 -5.41
N ASN A 44 20.75 29.27 -4.21
CA ASN A 44 20.02 29.84 -3.07
C ASN A 44 18.72 29.08 -2.75
N VAL A 45 18.81 27.75 -2.60
CA VAL A 45 17.71 26.91 -2.14
C VAL A 45 17.85 26.72 -0.63
N PHE A 46 16.77 26.94 0.11
CA PHE A 46 16.73 26.85 1.57
C PHE A 46 15.79 25.75 2.00
N TYR A 47 16.13 25.07 3.10
CA TYR A 47 15.20 24.13 3.71
C TYR A 47 13.94 24.83 4.21
N GLY A 48 12.78 24.18 3.98
CA GLY A 48 11.47 24.67 4.42
C GLY A 48 10.94 25.88 3.66
N GLN A 49 11.66 26.40 2.67
CA GLN A 49 11.19 27.51 1.83
C GLN A 49 10.89 27.03 0.42
N THR A 50 9.69 27.36 -0.07
CA THR A 50 9.33 27.10 -1.47
C THR A 50 9.99 28.17 -2.35
N LYS A 51 10.80 27.72 -3.30
CA LYS A 51 11.37 28.58 -4.33
C LYS A 51 10.57 28.44 -5.62
N GLU A 52 10.01 29.55 -6.09
CA GLU A 52 9.24 29.62 -7.33
C GLU A 52 10.01 30.42 -8.39
N PHE A 53 9.97 29.95 -9.63
CA PHE A 53 10.58 30.63 -10.78
C PHE A 53 9.89 30.18 -12.07
N ASN A 54 10.12 30.89 -13.16
CA ASN A 54 9.57 30.52 -14.47
C ASN A 54 10.65 29.89 -15.33
N CYS A 55 10.27 28.93 -16.16
CA CYS A 55 11.16 28.38 -17.17
C CYS A 55 11.57 29.45 -18.18
N GLU A 56 12.87 29.55 -18.47
CA GLU A 56 13.40 30.54 -19.42
C GLU A 56 12.97 30.29 -20.87
N SER A 57 12.62 29.05 -21.22
CA SER A 57 12.25 28.67 -22.59
C SER A 57 10.75 28.66 -22.86
N CYS A 58 9.93 28.16 -21.92
CA CYS A 58 8.48 28.02 -22.11
C CYS A 58 7.62 28.83 -21.15
N HIS A 59 8.25 29.58 -20.23
CA HIS A 59 7.59 30.40 -19.22
C HIS A 59 6.63 29.65 -18.28
N SER A 60 6.66 28.31 -18.28
CA SER A 60 5.93 27.52 -17.30
C SER A 60 6.41 27.84 -15.88
N LYS A 61 5.47 27.92 -14.94
CA LYS A 61 5.79 28.15 -13.53
C LYS A 61 6.35 26.86 -12.92
N LEU A 62 7.51 26.97 -12.30
CA LEU A 62 8.23 25.90 -11.60
C LEU A 62 8.29 26.23 -10.11
N SER A 63 8.22 25.20 -9.27
CA SER A 63 8.40 25.35 -7.84
C SER A 63 9.16 24.16 -7.27
N ILE A 64 10.06 24.45 -6.33
CA ILE A 64 10.83 23.45 -5.60
C ILE A 64 10.73 23.72 -4.09
N LEU A 65 10.59 22.66 -3.31
CA LEU A 65 10.60 22.69 -1.85
C LEU A 65 11.41 21.50 -1.36
N ALA A 66 12.43 21.75 -0.55
CA ALA A 66 13.14 20.74 0.19
C ALA A 66 12.86 20.96 1.69
N GLU A 67 12.17 20.02 2.35
CA GLU A 67 11.84 20.17 3.77
C GLU A 67 13.02 19.82 4.68
N SER A 68 13.68 18.70 4.39
CA SER A 68 14.87 18.24 5.12
C SER A 68 15.64 17.23 4.28
N THR A 69 16.92 17.02 4.63
CA THR A 69 17.73 15.93 4.09
C THR A 69 18.12 14.98 5.21
N ARG A 70 18.15 13.68 4.92
CA ARG A 70 18.53 12.64 5.86
C ARG A 70 19.52 11.70 5.19
N PHE A 71 20.61 11.40 5.89
CA PHE A 71 21.53 10.35 5.48
C PHE A 71 21.11 9.04 6.11
N GLN A 72 20.78 8.06 5.27
CA GLN A 72 20.47 6.71 5.71
C GLN A 72 21.68 5.82 5.43
N TYR A 73 22.29 5.29 6.49
CA TYR A 73 23.35 4.29 6.33
C TYR A 73 22.79 3.01 5.71
N ILE A 74 23.32 2.62 4.56
CA ILE A 74 22.99 1.37 3.89
C ILE A 74 24.11 0.39 4.21
N GLN A 75 23.84 -0.56 5.10
CA GLN A 75 24.82 -1.60 5.43
C GLN A 75 25.24 -2.35 4.14
N PRO A 76 26.54 -2.39 3.82
CA PRO A 76 27.07 -3.33 2.85
C PRO A 76 26.69 -4.73 3.31
N ARG A 77 26.05 -5.52 2.45
CA ARG A 77 25.66 -6.88 2.78
C ARG A 77 26.91 -7.75 2.92
N THR A 78 27.51 -7.79 4.10
CA THR A 78 28.39 -8.90 4.47
C THR A 78 27.49 -10.09 4.77
N SER A 79 27.56 -11.10 3.91
CA SER A 79 26.96 -12.40 4.15
C SER A 79 27.69 -13.10 5.30
N SER A 80 27.49 -12.65 6.53
CA SER A 80 27.90 -13.36 7.74
C SER A 80 26.73 -13.38 8.71
N LYS A 81 26.05 -14.54 8.72
CA LYS A 81 25.09 -14.95 9.74
C LYS A 81 25.72 -14.74 11.12
N THR A 82 24.99 -14.07 12.02
CA THR A 82 24.64 -14.47 13.41
C THR A 82 24.29 -13.24 14.24
N GLY A 83 23.00 -13.02 14.51
CA GLY A 83 22.48 -11.96 15.40
C GLY A 83 21.11 -11.44 14.94
N PRO A 84 20.16 -11.14 15.84
CA PRO A 84 18.79 -10.77 15.49
C PRO A 84 18.75 -9.29 15.05
N SER A 85 19.35 -9.01 13.91
CA SER A 85 19.18 -7.73 13.24
C SER A 85 17.82 -7.73 12.59
N ALA A 86 17.00 -6.70 12.88
CA ALA A 86 15.77 -6.41 12.15
C ALA A 86 16.11 -6.34 10.65
N VAL A 87 15.87 -7.45 9.98
CA VAL A 87 16.17 -7.60 8.56
C VAL A 87 15.16 -6.71 7.86
N ALA A 88 15.61 -5.56 7.34
CA ALA A 88 14.78 -4.77 6.44
C ALA A 88 14.66 -5.56 5.12
N TYR A 89 13.72 -6.51 5.09
CA TYR A 89 13.46 -7.30 3.90
C TYR A 89 13.03 -6.34 2.79
N LYS A 90 13.83 -6.30 1.71
CA LYS A 90 13.49 -5.50 0.52
C LYS A 90 12.09 -5.89 0.09
N THR A 91 11.19 -4.92 -0.07
CA THR A 91 9.82 -5.18 -0.49
C THR A 91 9.86 -5.84 -1.87
N ILE A 92 9.53 -7.13 -1.93
CA ILE A 92 9.46 -7.86 -3.18
C ILE A 92 8.15 -7.42 -3.86
N ARG A 93 8.28 -6.82 -5.03
CA ARG A 93 7.12 -6.44 -5.85
C ARG A 93 6.74 -7.64 -6.69
N ASP A 94 5.60 -8.23 -6.37
CA ASP A 94 5.00 -9.27 -7.19
C ASP A 94 4.52 -8.65 -8.52
N PRO A 95 4.93 -9.19 -9.69
CA PRO A 95 4.48 -8.69 -11.00
C PRO A 95 2.96 -8.61 -11.17
N ALA A 96 2.19 -9.42 -10.43
CA ALA A 96 0.73 -9.39 -10.43
C ALA A 96 0.13 -8.14 -9.75
N VAL A 97 0.92 -7.42 -8.95
CA VAL A 97 0.48 -6.21 -8.22
C VAL A 97 0.72 -4.98 -9.09
N GLN A 98 -0.20 -4.72 -10.01
CA GLN A 98 -0.20 -3.52 -10.86
C GLN A 98 -1.14 -2.46 -10.28
N LYS A 99 -0.59 -1.34 -9.80
CA LYS A 99 -1.39 -0.22 -9.26
C LYS A 99 -2.49 0.20 -10.24
N GLY A 100 -3.70 0.37 -9.72
CA GLY A 100 -4.89 0.73 -10.48
C GLY A 100 -5.68 -0.47 -11.02
N LYS A 101 -5.09 -1.68 -11.05
CA LYS A 101 -5.78 -2.90 -11.48
C LYS A 101 -6.14 -3.78 -10.28
N PRO A 102 -7.23 -4.57 -10.37
CA PRO A 102 -7.56 -5.53 -9.34
C PRO A 102 -6.52 -6.65 -9.27
N LEU A 103 -6.29 -7.16 -8.06
CA LEU A 103 -5.50 -8.37 -7.84
C LEU A 103 -6.27 -9.61 -8.37
N PRO A 104 -5.57 -10.73 -8.61
CA PRO A 104 -6.23 -12.02 -8.88
C PRO A 104 -7.32 -12.32 -7.85
N ASP A 105 -8.49 -12.74 -8.32
CA ASP A 105 -9.69 -12.98 -7.50
C ASP A 105 -10.02 -11.87 -6.51
N LYS A 106 -9.72 -10.61 -6.89
CA LYS A 106 -9.88 -9.40 -6.07
C LYS A 106 -9.17 -9.53 -4.71
N GLY A 107 -8.06 -10.24 -4.67
CA GLY A 107 -7.24 -10.44 -3.48
C GLY A 107 -7.75 -11.50 -2.49
N THR A 108 -8.76 -12.28 -2.87
CA THR A 108 -9.26 -13.37 -2.02
C THR A 108 -8.36 -14.61 -2.07
N CYS A 109 -8.53 -15.52 -1.11
CA CYS A 109 -7.86 -16.81 -1.10
C CYS A 109 -8.80 -17.92 -0.60
N LYS A 110 -8.33 -19.17 -0.69
CA LYS A 110 -9.06 -20.36 -0.21
C LYS A 110 -9.42 -20.27 1.29
N HIS A 111 -8.58 -19.63 2.10
CA HIS A 111 -8.79 -19.49 3.55
C HIS A 111 -9.79 -18.38 3.88
N TYR A 112 -9.72 -17.23 3.19
CA TYR A 112 -10.54 -16.05 3.47
C TYR A 112 -11.22 -15.50 2.22
N LYS A 113 -12.35 -16.11 1.84
CA LYS A 113 -13.15 -15.72 0.66
C LYS A 113 -13.78 -14.31 0.76
N GLN A 114 -13.86 -13.74 1.97
CA GLN A 114 -14.41 -12.40 2.21
C GLN A 114 -13.34 -11.33 2.48
N SER A 115 -12.06 -11.70 2.34
CA SER A 115 -10.93 -10.79 2.50
C SER A 115 -10.42 -10.38 1.12
N HIS A 116 -10.56 -9.11 0.78
CA HIS A 116 -10.06 -8.50 -0.45
C HIS A 116 -8.78 -7.69 -0.18
N ARG A 117 -7.93 -8.18 0.72
CA ARG A 117 -6.64 -7.56 1.04
C ARG A 117 -5.54 -8.60 0.93
N TRP A 118 -4.41 -8.18 0.40
CA TRP A 118 -3.15 -8.86 0.64
C TRP A 118 -2.39 -8.13 1.74
N LEU A 119 -1.60 -8.86 2.51
CA LEU A 119 -0.79 -8.38 3.62
C LEU A 119 0.67 -8.41 3.19
N ARG A 120 1.40 -7.31 3.44
CA ARG A 120 2.85 -7.30 3.25
C ARG A 120 3.53 -7.63 4.57
N PHE A 121 4.21 -8.76 4.60
CA PHE A 121 4.84 -9.28 5.80
C PHE A 121 6.25 -8.71 5.95
N PRO A 122 6.57 -8.05 7.07
CA PRO A 122 7.89 -7.48 7.29
C PRO A 122 8.97 -8.57 7.36
N CYS A 123 8.66 -9.78 7.83
CA CYS A 123 9.59 -10.91 7.92
C CYS A 123 10.13 -11.47 6.60
N CYS A 124 9.61 -11.06 5.44
CA CYS A 124 10.18 -11.46 4.15
C CYS A 124 10.00 -10.43 3.04
N GLY A 125 9.26 -9.34 3.31
CA GLY A 125 8.94 -8.29 2.35
C GLY A 125 7.96 -8.72 1.25
N ARG A 126 7.46 -9.96 1.28
CA ARG A 126 6.49 -10.52 0.31
C ARG A 126 5.06 -10.18 0.69
N ALA A 127 4.16 -10.30 -0.28
CA ALA A 127 2.74 -10.08 -0.08
C ALA A 127 1.96 -11.38 -0.26
N TYR A 128 1.08 -11.70 0.68
CA TYR A 128 0.18 -12.85 0.62
C TYR A 128 -1.24 -12.44 0.99
N ALA A 129 -2.25 -13.18 0.53
CA ALA A 129 -3.66 -12.90 0.83
C ALA A 129 -4.01 -13.01 2.33
N CYS A 130 -3.28 -13.85 3.07
CA CYS A 130 -3.41 -14.00 4.51
C CYS A 130 -2.14 -14.59 5.13
N ASP A 131 -2.15 -14.71 6.46
CA ASP A 131 -1.15 -15.39 7.28
C ASP A 131 -1.02 -16.88 6.92
N VAL A 132 -2.12 -17.61 6.76
CA VAL A 132 -2.05 -19.03 6.39
C VAL A 132 -1.41 -19.23 5.01
N CYS A 133 -1.71 -18.35 4.04
CA CYS A 133 -1.03 -18.37 2.74
C CYS A 133 0.47 -18.09 2.84
N HIS A 134 0.89 -17.26 3.78
CA HIS A 134 2.31 -17.00 4.02
C HIS A 134 2.99 -18.28 4.52
N ASP A 135 2.45 -18.88 5.59
CA ASP A 135 3.04 -20.04 6.25
C ASP A 135 3.06 -21.30 5.36
N GLU A 136 2.09 -21.45 4.45
CA GLU A 136 2.09 -22.52 3.45
C GLU A 136 3.23 -22.39 2.41
N ASN A 137 3.78 -21.19 2.22
CA ASN A 137 4.74 -20.91 1.15
C ASN A 137 6.13 -20.53 1.66
N GLN A 138 6.32 -20.29 2.96
CA GLN A 138 7.56 -19.78 3.54
C GLN A 138 7.99 -20.64 4.75
N ASP A 139 9.28 -20.96 4.83
CA ASP A 139 9.84 -21.82 5.89
C ASP A 139 10.26 -21.03 7.15
N HIS A 140 9.56 -19.93 7.47
CA HIS A 140 9.85 -19.11 8.64
C HIS A 140 8.57 -18.59 9.29
N PRO A 141 8.60 -18.30 10.61
CA PRO A 141 7.45 -17.73 11.29
C PRO A 141 7.07 -16.37 10.69
N MET A 142 5.78 -16.11 10.66
CA MET A 142 5.21 -14.85 10.21
C MET A 142 5.36 -13.76 11.28
N GLU A 143 5.80 -12.58 10.87
CA GLU A 143 5.67 -11.35 11.67
C GLU A 143 4.45 -10.54 11.21
N LEU A 144 3.74 -9.92 12.16
CA LEU A 144 2.50 -9.19 11.87
C LEU A 144 2.70 -8.10 10.80
N ALA A 145 1.85 -8.14 9.78
CA ALA A 145 1.90 -7.20 8.67
C ALA A 145 1.53 -5.76 9.09
N THR A 146 2.40 -4.80 8.80
CA THR A 146 2.17 -3.36 9.04
C THR A 146 1.55 -2.64 7.84
N ARG A 147 1.50 -3.29 6.68
CA ARG A 147 0.96 -2.75 5.43
C ARG A 147 0.03 -3.76 4.77
N MET A 148 -0.94 -3.26 4.00
CA MET A 148 -1.83 -4.09 3.18
C MET A 148 -2.00 -3.52 1.77
N ILE A 149 -2.39 -4.38 0.85
CA ILE A 149 -2.61 -4.07 -0.57
C ILE A 149 -4.09 -4.31 -0.87
N CYS A 150 -4.74 -3.30 -1.45
CA CYS A 150 -6.14 -3.38 -1.84
C CYS A 150 -6.35 -4.37 -2.99
N GLY A 151 -7.25 -5.33 -2.82
CA GLY A 151 -7.60 -6.31 -3.86
C GLY A 151 -8.30 -5.73 -5.09
N PHE A 152 -8.87 -4.52 -5.00
CA PHE A 152 -9.63 -3.90 -6.09
C PHE A 152 -8.79 -2.97 -6.99
N CYS A 153 -7.76 -2.33 -6.43
CA CYS A 153 -6.95 -1.37 -7.17
C CYS A 153 -5.44 -1.54 -6.95
N ALA A 154 -5.02 -2.61 -6.25
CA ALA A 154 -3.62 -2.90 -5.92
C ALA A 154 -2.86 -1.76 -5.22
N LYS A 155 -3.57 -0.80 -4.60
CA LYS A 155 -2.96 0.26 -3.80
C LYS A 155 -2.42 -0.34 -2.50
N GLU A 156 -1.13 -0.16 -2.28
CA GLU A 156 -0.50 -0.46 -1.00
C GLU A 156 -0.68 0.72 -0.02
N GLN A 157 -1.11 0.42 1.20
CA GLN A 157 -1.44 1.39 2.24
C GLN A 157 -1.09 0.84 3.64
N PRO A 158 -1.01 1.67 4.68
CA PRO A 158 -0.85 1.21 6.05
C PRO A 158 -1.95 0.23 6.45
N TYR A 159 -1.61 -0.74 7.30
CA TYR A 159 -2.60 -1.65 7.84
C TYR A 159 -3.62 -0.86 8.69
N GLY A 160 -4.89 -0.97 8.33
CA GLY A 160 -6.02 -0.39 9.03
C GLY A 160 -7.25 -1.29 8.92
N ASN A 161 -7.59 -2.00 10.00
CA ASN A 161 -8.76 -2.88 10.00
C ASN A 161 -10.06 -2.05 9.93
N GLY A 162 -11.01 -2.45 9.08
CA GLY A 162 -12.31 -1.78 8.98
C GLY A 162 -12.30 -0.40 8.33
N LYS A 163 -11.17 0.05 7.75
CA LYS A 163 -11.09 1.28 6.96
C LYS A 163 -11.18 0.96 5.46
N PRO A 164 -11.88 1.78 4.66
CA PRO A 164 -11.89 1.63 3.21
C PRO A 164 -10.51 1.93 2.61
N CYS A 165 -10.28 1.46 1.39
CA CYS A 165 -9.06 1.80 0.66
C CYS A 165 -8.95 3.31 0.42
N THR A 166 -7.80 3.90 0.75
CA THR A 166 -7.55 5.34 0.57
C THR A 166 -7.54 5.82 -0.88
N SER A 167 -7.43 4.90 -1.84
CA SER A 167 -7.38 5.23 -3.28
C SER A 167 -8.69 5.00 -4.01
N CYS A 168 -9.43 3.93 -3.72
CA CYS A 168 -10.66 3.59 -4.46
C CYS A 168 -11.91 3.55 -3.57
N GLY A 169 -11.79 3.79 -2.27
CA GLY A 169 -12.91 3.77 -1.31
C GLY A 169 -13.51 2.39 -1.02
N SER A 170 -13.10 1.33 -1.72
CA SER A 170 -13.63 -0.01 -1.53
C SER A 170 -13.25 -0.60 -0.17
N MET A 171 -14.18 -1.31 0.46
CA MET A 171 -13.93 -2.01 1.72
C MET A 171 -13.24 -3.36 1.46
N MET A 172 -12.06 -3.57 2.04
CA MET A 172 -11.27 -4.79 1.79
C MET A 172 -11.54 -5.93 2.79
N THR A 173 -12.17 -5.62 3.89
CA THR A 173 -12.61 -6.59 4.91
C THR A 173 -14.11 -6.48 5.08
N ARG A 174 -14.75 -7.51 5.63
CA ARG A 174 -16.15 -7.39 6.03
C ARG A 174 -16.31 -6.18 6.96
N GLY A 175 -17.07 -5.17 6.53
CA GLY A 175 -17.27 -3.95 7.30
C GLY A 175 -17.86 -4.23 8.68
N THR A 176 -17.52 -3.40 9.66
CA THR A 176 -18.12 -3.42 10.99
C THR A 176 -19.61 -3.13 10.85
N ARG A 177 -20.43 -4.17 10.94
CA ARG A 177 -21.90 -4.16 11.13
C ARG A 177 -22.59 -2.87 10.65
N THR A 178 -22.72 -2.70 9.34
CA THR A 178 -23.69 -1.73 8.81
C THR A 178 -25.10 -2.23 9.13
N SER A 179 -26.00 -1.32 9.52
CA SER A 179 -27.44 -1.61 9.72
C SER A 179 -28.09 -2.20 8.46
N HIS A 180 -27.48 -1.95 7.30
CA HIS A 180 -27.87 -2.52 6.02
C HIS A 180 -26.88 -3.58 5.55
N TRP A 181 -27.44 -4.76 5.27
CA TRP A 181 -26.90 -5.94 4.59
C TRP A 181 -25.60 -5.72 3.82
N GLU A 182 -24.54 -6.50 4.12
CA GLU A 182 -23.27 -6.67 3.37
C GLU A 182 -22.95 -5.59 2.32
N GLY A 183 -22.93 -4.31 2.71
CA GLY A 183 -22.65 -3.18 1.81
C GLY A 183 -23.52 -3.13 0.53
N GLY A 184 -24.73 -3.70 0.54
CA GLY A 184 -25.64 -3.74 -0.61
C GLY A 184 -25.58 -5.01 -1.49
N LEU A 185 -24.75 -6.01 -1.16
CA LEU A 185 -24.44 -7.11 -2.10
C LEU A 185 -24.70 -8.56 -1.63
N GLY A 186 -25.27 -8.86 -0.45
CA GLY A 186 -25.30 -10.28 -0.03
C GLY A 186 -26.21 -10.72 1.11
N CYS A 187 -26.68 -11.96 0.96
CA CYS A 187 -27.80 -12.68 1.57
C CYS A 187 -28.01 -12.59 3.09
N ARG A 188 -29.29 -12.65 3.48
CA ARG A 188 -29.72 -12.63 4.88
C ARG A 188 -29.28 -13.88 5.66
N ASN A 189 -28.24 -13.77 6.50
CA ASN A 189 -27.87 -14.86 7.41
C ASN A 189 -28.74 -14.84 8.68
N LYS A 190 -29.84 -15.62 8.68
CA LYS A 190 -30.79 -15.72 9.80
C LYS A 190 -30.16 -16.05 11.16
N VAL A 191 -29.04 -16.77 11.18
CA VAL A 191 -28.32 -17.14 12.42
C VAL A 191 -27.74 -15.91 13.11
N LYS A 192 -27.24 -14.94 12.33
CA LYS A 192 -26.60 -13.72 12.84
C LYS A 192 -27.57 -12.55 13.05
N MET A 193 -28.83 -12.68 12.65
CA MET A 193 -29.85 -11.65 12.82
C MET A 193 -30.25 -11.50 14.29
N CYS A 194 -30.46 -10.26 14.74
CA CYS A 194 -31.04 -9.99 16.06
C CYS A 194 -32.42 -10.66 16.17
N ARG A 195 -32.77 -11.19 17.35
CA ARG A 195 -34.10 -11.79 17.58
C ARG A 195 -35.24 -10.79 17.35
N ASN A 196 -34.99 -9.51 17.61
CA ASN A 196 -35.99 -8.44 17.46
C ASN A 196 -36.03 -7.84 16.05
N ASP A 197 -35.23 -8.36 15.11
CA ASP A 197 -35.23 -7.90 13.73
C ASP A 197 -36.50 -8.38 13.00
N ARG A 198 -37.32 -7.42 12.55
CA ARG A 198 -38.59 -7.66 11.85
C ARG A 198 -38.43 -8.62 10.65
N GLN A 199 -37.27 -8.64 9.99
CA GLN A 199 -37.04 -9.45 8.80
C GLN A 199 -36.53 -10.87 9.11
N LYS A 200 -36.17 -11.18 10.37
CA LYS A 200 -35.60 -12.49 10.74
C LYS A 200 -36.56 -13.64 10.46
N TYR A 201 -37.84 -13.41 10.81
CA TYR A 201 -38.89 -14.41 10.72
C TYR A 201 -39.88 -14.15 9.58
N ALA A 202 -39.73 -13.05 8.82
CA ALA A 202 -40.69 -12.56 7.84
C ALA A 202 -41.00 -13.50 6.65
N ASN A 203 -40.33 -14.65 6.52
CA ASN A 203 -40.58 -15.64 5.48
C ASN A 203 -40.48 -17.10 6.00
N THR A 204 -40.63 -17.32 7.31
CA THR A 204 -40.46 -18.66 7.90
C THR A 204 -41.61 -19.60 7.55
N ASN A 205 -42.79 -19.06 7.31
CA ASN A 205 -44.01 -19.83 7.03
C ASN A 205 -44.39 -19.83 5.54
N LYS A 206 -43.48 -19.45 4.64
CA LYS A 206 -43.76 -19.52 3.21
C LYS A 206 -43.59 -20.97 2.76
N THR A 207 -44.65 -21.54 2.21
CA THR A 207 -44.62 -22.86 1.57
C THR A 207 -43.66 -22.81 0.39
N VAL A 208 -42.63 -23.67 0.43
CA VAL A 208 -41.71 -23.84 -0.70
C VAL A 208 -42.39 -24.76 -1.71
N SER A 209 -42.47 -24.34 -2.97
CA SER A 209 -43.05 -25.19 -4.02
C SER A 209 -42.22 -26.46 -4.18
N ARG A 210 -42.88 -27.60 -4.44
CA ARG A 210 -42.18 -28.90 -4.62
C ARG A 210 -41.12 -28.86 -5.73
N LYS A 211 -41.31 -28.01 -6.74
CA LYS A 211 -40.36 -27.80 -7.86
C LYS A 211 -39.06 -27.11 -7.43
N ALA A 212 -39.12 -26.15 -6.50
CA ALA A 212 -37.94 -25.49 -5.97
C ALA A 212 -37.15 -26.36 -4.96
N ALA A 213 -37.79 -27.38 -4.40
CA ALA A 213 -37.14 -28.34 -3.50
C ALA A 213 -36.33 -29.41 -4.26
N SER A 214 -36.73 -29.77 -5.49
CA SER A 214 -36.03 -30.76 -6.30
C SER A 214 -34.71 -30.27 -6.92
N GLU A 215 -34.54 -28.95 -7.10
CA GLU A 215 -33.31 -28.36 -7.69
C GLU A 215 -32.15 -28.18 -6.70
N LYS A 216 -32.34 -28.51 -5.41
CA LYS A 216 -31.34 -28.34 -4.35
C LYS A 216 -30.72 -29.65 -3.83
N LYS A 217 -30.94 -30.76 -4.53
CA LYS A 217 -30.37 -32.06 -4.21
C LYS A 217 -29.31 -32.42 -5.23
#